data_AF-A0A258SMC7-F1
#
_entry.id   AF-A0A258SMC7-F1
#
_cell.length_a   1.000
_cell.length_b   1.000
_cell.length_c   1.000
_cell.angle_alpha   90.00
_cell.angle_beta   90.00
_cell.angle_gamma   90.00
#
_symmetry.space_group_name_H-M   'P 1'
#
loop_
_entity.id
_entity.type
_entity.pdbx_description
1 polymer ?
#
loop_
_entity_poly.entity_id
_entity_poly.type
_entity_poly.pdbx_seq_one_letter_code
_entity_poly.pdbx_strand_id
1 'polypeptide(L)'
;MVKLKSGFLTSAACALGLSVAFALPAAAQDISIGVNMPLTGAFAASGNFVADGAKLAAEEINAKGGVLGKKLNLIIEDNKSNPTEAAAVAEKLIVRDK
;
A
#
# COMPACT_ATOMS: atom_id res chain seq x y z
N MET A 1 42.15 -58.80 11.65
CA MET A 1 41.13 -59.85 11.46
C MET A 1 40.64 -60.36 12.80
N VAL A 2 39.50 -59.88 13.29
CA VAL A 2 38.56 -60.58 14.20
C VAL A 2 37.16 -59.98 13.92
N LYS A 3 36.17 -60.83 13.63
CA LYS A 3 34.75 -60.50 13.38
C LYS A 3 33.92 -60.70 14.65
N LEU A 4 32.91 -59.85 14.91
CA LEU A 4 31.66 -60.22 15.63
C LEU A 4 30.62 -59.06 15.48
N LYS A 5 29.68 -59.11 14.53
CA LYS A 5 28.27 -59.60 14.57
C LYS A 5 27.31 -58.91 15.58
N SER A 6 26.52 -57.97 15.03
CA SER A 6 25.06 -57.74 15.14
C SER A 6 24.30 -57.94 16.47
N GLY A 7 23.60 -56.87 16.92
CA GLY A 7 22.50 -56.91 17.89
C GLY A 7 21.62 -55.65 17.80
N PHE A 8 20.32 -55.87 17.55
CA PHE A 8 19.19 -54.93 17.49
C PHE A 8 18.97 -54.11 18.78
N LEU A 9 18.39 -52.89 18.68
CA LEU A 9 17.24 -52.37 19.48
C LEU A 9 16.97 -50.85 19.25
N THR A 10 15.88 -50.53 18.52
CA THR A 10 14.82 -49.52 18.81
C THR A 10 15.20 -48.17 19.45
N SER A 11 15.00 -47.01 18.81
CA SER A 11 13.70 -46.28 18.68
C SER A 11 13.84 -45.18 17.61
N ALA A 12 13.12 -45.17 16.49
CA ALA A 12 11.73 -44.72 16.30
C ALA A 12 11.44 -43.25 16.71
N ALA A 13 11.14 -42.43 15.69
CA ALA A 13 10.30 -41.22 15.70
C ALA A 13 10.86 -39.89 16.27
N CYS A 14 11.23 -38.96 15.36
CA CYS A 14 10.49 -37.71 15.16
C CYS A 14 11.08 -36.91 13.99
N ALA A 15 10.74 -37.34 12.77
CA ALA A 15 10.73 -36.49 11.59
C ALA A 15 9.35 -35.83 11.50
N LEU A 16 9.15 -34.72 12.20
CA LEU A 16 7.98 -33.83 12.14
C LEU A 16 8.53 -32.43 12.46
N GLY A 17 8.85 -31.60 11.49
CA GLY A 17 7.83 -30.87 10.75
C GLY A 17 7.71 -29.47 11.36
N LEU A 18 8.65 -28.58 11.01
CA LEU A 18 8.47 -27.15 11.26
C LEU A 18 9.01 -26.34 10.08
N SER A 19 8.52 -26.67 8.89
CA SER A 19 8.46 -25.72 7.77
C SER A 19 7.33 -24.73 8.05
N VAL A 20 7.54 -23.81 8.98
CA VAL A 20 6.76 -22.57 9.03
C VAL A 20 7.28 -21.71 7.88
N ALA A 21 6.76 -21.99 6.68
CA ALA A 21 6.78 -21.01 5.61
C ALA A 21 5.93 -19.84 6.10
N PHE A 22 6.58 -18.83 6.69
CA PHE A 22 5.98 -17.52 6.84
C PHE A 22 5.59 -17.07 5.42
N ALA A 23 4.31 -17.22 5.08
CA ALA A 23 3.73 -16.53 3.95
C ALA A 23 3.86 -15.04 4.29
N LEU A 24 4.91 -14.40 3.77
CA LEU A 24 5.02 -12.95 3.76
C LEU A 24 3.68 -12.46 3.17
N PRO A 25 2.94 -11.59 3.88
CA PRO A 25 1.76 -10.97 3.30
C PRO A 25 2.19 -10.38 1.97
N ALA A 26 1.57 -10.81 0.87
CA ALA A 26 1.78 -10.19 -0.42
C ALA A 26 1.60 -8.68 -0.20
N ALA A 27 2.64 -7.88 -0.46
CA ALA A 27 2.60 -6.44 -0.24
C ALA A 27 1.38 -5.91 -1.00
N ALA A 28 0.35 -5.53 -0.24
CA ALA A 28 -0.90 -5.11 -0.84
C ALA A 28 -0.62 -3.80 -1.58
N GLN A 29 -0.88 -3.76 -2.88
CA GLN A 29 -0.69 -2.54 -3.67
C GLN A 29 -1.50 -1.40 -3.05
N ASP A 30 -0.84 -0.26 -2.83
CA ASP A 30 -1.45 0.95 -2.30
C ASP A 30 -2.62 1.41 -3.18
N ILE A 31 -3.58 2.08 -2.55
CA ILE A 31 -4.74 2.67 -3.21
C ILE A 31 -4.37 4.10 -3.59
N SER A 32 -4.12 4.34 -4.88
CA SER A 32 -3.92 5.68 -5.41
C SER A 32 -5.25 6.44 -5.48
N ILE A 33 -5.27 7.66 -4.94
CA ILE A 33 -6.41 8.58 -5.00
C ILE A 33 -5.95 9.87 -5.67
N GLY A 34 -6.45 10.13 -6.88
CA GLY A 34 -6.25 11.39 -7.57
C GLY A 34 -7.06 12.53 -6.96
N VAL A 35 -6.42 13.65 -6.68
CA VAL A 35 -7.02 14.85 -6.09
C VAL A 35 -6.78 16.04 -7.01
N ASN A 36 -7.82 16.42 -7.75
CA ASN A 36 -7.83 17.60 -8.61
C ASN A 36 -8.32 18.80 -7.80
N MET A 37 -7.45 19.79 -7.58
CA MET A 37 -7.75 20.91 -6.67
C MET A 37 -7.17 22.24 -7.19
N PRO A 38 -7.84 23.40 -6.98
CA PRO A 38 -7.24 24.70 -7.28
C PRO A 38 -6.22 25.06 -6.19
N LEU A 39 -4.98 24.62 -6.34
CA LEU A 39 -3.90 24.95 -5.40
C LEU A 39 -3.32 26.34 -5.70
N THR A 40 -3.49 26.82 -6.93
CA THR A 40 -3.23 28.20 -7.34
C THR A 40 -4.45 28.85 -8.00
N GLY A 41 -4.35 30.15 -8.28
CA GLY A 41 -5.42 30.94 -8.90
C GLY A 41 -6.46 31.48 -7.91
N ALA A 42 -7.64 31.83 -8.44
CA ALA A 42 -8.67 32.58 -7.70
C ALA A 42 -9.19 31.87 -6.44
N PHE A 43 -9.17 30.54 -6.41
CA PHE A 43 -9.68 29.74 -5.30
C PHE A 43 -8.57 29.03 -4.50
N ALA A 44 -7.30 29.45 -4.66
CA ALA A 44 -6.13 28.83 -4.05
C ALA A 44 -6.29 28.60 -2.53
N ALA A 45 -6.78 29.59 -1.79
CA ALA A 45 -6.92 29.48 -0.34
C ALA A 45 -7.83 28.31 0.06
N SER A 46 -9.03 28.22 -0.56
CA SER A 46 -9.95 27.12 -0.31
C SER A 46 -9.39 25.78 -0.78
N GLY A 47 -8.75 25.74 -1.94
CA GLY A 47 -8.19 24.49 -2.47
C GLY A 47 -7.06 23.94 -1.61
N ASN A 48 -6.18 24.81 -1.08
CA ASN A 48 -5.11 24.38 -0.17
C ASN A 48 -5.68 23.84 1.15
N PHE A 49 -6.70 24.48 1.74
CA PHE A 49 -7.34 23.93 2.95
C PHE A 49 -7.94 22.54 2.73
N VAL A 50 -8.58 22.30 1.57
CA VAL A 50 -9.14 20.99 1.24
C VAL A 50 -8.02 19.96 1.00
N ALA A 51 -6.96 20.35 0.28
CA ALA A 51 -5.82 19.46 0.02
C ALA A 51 -5.10 19.04 1.31
N ASP A 52 -4.91 19.97 2.23
CA ASP A 52 -4.27 19.67 3.53
C ASP A 52 -5.17 18.83 4.41
N GLY A 53 -6.49 19.07 4.41
CA GLY A 53 -7.45 18.19 5.07
C GLY A 53 -7.46 16.77 4.51
N ALA A 54 -7.33 16.63 3.18
CA ALA A 54 -7.23 15.32 2.54
C ALA A 54 -5.95 14.58 2.94
N LYS A 55 -4.81 15.27 2.98
CA LYS A 55 -3.54 14.70 3.46
C LYS A 55 -3.64 14.21 4.89
N LEU A 56 -4.17 15.05 5.79
CA LEU A 56 -4.36 14.68 7.19
C LEU A 56 -5.27 13.44 7.34
N ALA A 57 -6.38 13.40 6.60
CA ALA A 57 -7.27 12.23 6.62
C ALA A 57 -6.58 10.96 6.11
N ALA A 58 -5.80 11.06 5.02
CA ALA A 58 -5.05 9.92 4.49
C ALA A 58 -3.98 9.44 5.48
N GLU A 59 -3.28 10.35 6.16
CA GLU A 59 -2.31 10.01 7.21
C GLU A 59 -2.99 9.27 8.37
N GLU A 60 -4.12 9.77 8.87
CA GLU A 60 -4.85 9.11 9.95
C GLU A 60 -5.39 7.73 9.56
N ILE A 61 -5.95 7.59 8.36
CA ILE A 61 -6.45 6.32 7.83
C ILE A 61 -5.29 5.33 7.69
N ASN A 62 -4.16 5.80 7.14
CA ASN A 62 -2.96 4.99 6.98
C ASN A 62 -2.39 4.57 8.35
N ALA A 63 -2.37 5.45 9.35
CA ALA A 63 -1.95 5.10 10.70
C ALA A 63 -2.84 4.02 11.33
N LYS A 64 -4.13 3.98 11.00
CA LYS A 64 -5.12 2.99 11.47
C LYS A 64 -5.12 1.67 10.67
N GLY A 65 -4.12 1.44 9.82
CA GLY A 65 -4.00 0.21 9.02
C GLY A 65 -4.48 0.34 7.58
N GLY A 66 -4.90 1.53 7.16
CA GLY A 66 -5.34 1.79 5.79
C GLY A 66 -6.77 1.28 5.51
N VAL A 67 -7.12 1.19 4.23
CA VAL A 67 -8.43 0.68 3.77
C VAL A 67 -8.25 -0.74 3.28
N LEU A 68 -8.93 -1.70 3.91
CA LEU A 68 -8.79 -3.13 3.60
C LEU A 68 -7.32 -3.61 3.68
N GLY A 69 -6.52 -3.03 4.59
CA GLY A 69 -5.10 -3.34 4.76
C GLY A 69 -4.16 -2.67 3.75
N LYS A 70 -4.67 -1.80 2.87
CA LYS A 70 -3.89 -1.04 1.87
C LYS A 70 -3.74 0.41 2.28
N LYS A 71 -2.57 1.01 2.08
CA LYS A 71 -2.37 2.44 2.35
C LYS A 71 -2.97 3.28 1.22
N LEU A 72 -3.44 4.47 1.56
CA LEU A 72 -3.86 5.50 0.63
C LEU A 72 -2.63 6.30 0.18
N ASN A 73 -2.47 6.47 -1.13
CA ASN A 73 -1.49 7.35 -1.74
C ASN A 73 -2.23 8.48 -2.48
N LEU A 74 -2.15 9.71 -1.98
CA LEU A 74 -2.82 10.85 -2.63
C LEU A 74 -1.94 11.41 -3.74
N ILE A 75 -2.50 11.56 -4.93
CA ILE A 75 -1.85 12.17 -6.09
C ILE A 75 -2.55 13.50 -6.33
N ILE A 76 -1.95 14.58 -5.82
CA ILE A 76 -2.55 15.90 -5.78
C ILE A 76 -2.04 16.74 -6.96
N GLU A 77 -2.97 17.27 -7.75
CA GLU A 77 -2.68 18.03 -8.96
C GLU A 77 -3.40 19.38 -8.95
N ASP A 78 -2.70 20.41 -9.39
CA ASP A 78 -3.20 21.79 -9.42
C ASP A 78 -3.94 22.09 -10.73
N ASN A 79 -5.22 22.46 -10.64
CA ASN A 79 -5.99 22.92 -11.80
C ASN A 79 -5.99 24.45 -12.00
N LYS A 80 -5.28 25.20 -11.15
CA LYS A 80 -5.07 26.65 -11.30
C LYS A 80 -6.36 27.47 -11.30
N SER A 81 -7.45 26.94 -10.76
CA SER A 81 -8.80 27.53 -10.86
C SER A 81 -9.28 27.71 -12.31
N ASN A 82 -8.81 26.87 -13.23
CA ASN A 82 -9.12 26.95 -14.65
C ASN A 82 -9.89 25.69 -15.12
N PRO A 83 -11.05 25.83 -15.79
CA PRO A 83 -11.84 24.67 -16.24
C PRO A 83 -11.12 23.76 -17.25
N THR A 84 -10.35 24.32 -18.19
CA THR A 84 -9.61 23.55 -19.19
C THR A 84 -8.50 22.74 -18.53
N GLU A 85 -7.75 23.37 -17.61
CA GLU A 85 -6.73 22.68 -16.83
C GLU A 85 -7.34 21.59 -15.95
N ALA A 86 -8.50 21.86 -15.32
CA ALA A 86 -9.20 20.87 -14.50
C ALA A 86 -9.58 19.62 -15.30
N ALA A 87 -10.03 19.77 -16.55
CA ALA A 87 -10.32 18.64 -17.42
C ALA A 87 -9.05 17.83 -17.76
N ALA A 88 -7.95 18.52 -18.10
CA ALA A 88 -6.66 17.88 -18.42
C ALA A 88 -6.06 17.14 -17.20
N VAL A 89 -6.16 17.73 -16.01
CA VAL A 89 -5.74 17.10 -14.74
C VAL A 89 -6.58 15.86 -14.46
N ALA A 90 -7.90 15.92 -14.65
CA ALA A 90 -8.76 14.76 -14.45
C ALA A 90 -8.39 13.60 -15.40
N GLU A 91 -8.16 13.89 -16.69
CA GLU A 91 -7.70 12.89 -17.65
C GLU A 91 -6.36 12.28 -17.26
N LYS A 92 -5.39 13.12 -16.86
CA LYS A 92 -4.06 12.66 -16.38
C LYS A 92 -4.22 11.68 -15.21
N LEU A 93 -4.99 12.05 -14.19
CA LEU A 93 -5.21 11.23 -12.99
C LEU A 93 -5.86 9.88 -13.32
N ILE A 94 -6.78 9.84 -14.29
CA ILE A 94 -7.47 8.60 -14.69
C ILE A 94 -6.56 7.70 -15.53
N VAL A 95 -5.80 8.27 -16.45
CA VAL A 95 -5.07 7.49 -17.48
C VAL A 95 -3.70 7.05 -17.00
N ARG A 96 -2.95 7.94 -16.33
CA ARG A 96 -1.53 7.75 -16.01
C ARG A 96 -1.28 7.33 -14.56
N ASP A 97 -2.10 7.80 -13.64
CA ASP A 97 -1.78 7.80 -12.20
C ASP A 97 -2.73 6.89 -11.40
N LYS A 98 -2.80 5.60 -11.77
CA LYS A 98 -3.70 4.57 -11.21
C LYS A 98 -3.00 3.55 -10.32
#